data_AF-A0A3N6NGY3-F1
#
_entry.id   AF-A0A3N6NGY3-F1
#
_cell.length_a   1.000
_cell.length_b   1.000
_cell.length_c   1.000
_cell.angle_alpha   90.00
_cell.angle_beta   90.00
_cell.angle_gamma   90.00
#
_symmetry.space_group_name_H-M   'P 1'
#
loop_
_entity.id
_entity.type
_entity.pdbx_description
1 polymer ?
#
loop_
_entity_poly.entity_id
_entity_poly.type
_entity_poly.pdbx_seq_one_letter_code
_entity_poly.pdbx_strand_id
1 'polypeptide(L)' 'MITFKKHDTATCPDCGASLVYGTKEEASSWKVYYECNDRCGWEQMAGRVSLAEIEHRDEIDERAREMGERLAGP' A
#
# COMPACT_ATOMS: atom_id res chain seq x y z
N MET A 1 -5.02 -1.65 14.18
CA MET A 1 -5.23 -2.87 13.35
C MET A 1 -4.96 -2.47 11.91
N ILE A 2 -4.06 -3.15 11.21
CA ILE A 2 -3.73 -2.82 9.81
C ILE A 2 -4.75 -3.56 8.93
N THR A 3 -5.48 -2.84 8.10
CA THR A 3 -6.38 -3.45 7.11
C THR A 3 -5.62 -3.56 5.80
N PHE A 4 -5.47 -4.79 5.30
CA PHE A 4 -4.89 -5.03 3.99
C PHE A 4 -5.99 -5.08 2.95
N LYS A 5 -5.82 -4.35 1.84
CA LYS A 5 -6.71 -4.35 0.69
C LYS A 5 -5.94 -4.81 -0.54
N LYS A 6 -6.63 -5.54 -1.42
CA LYS A 6 -6.06 -5.97 -2.70
C LYS A 6 -5.84 -4.75 -3.60
N HIS A 7 -4.67 -4.70 -4.23
CA HIS A 7 -4.41 -3.80 -5.33
C HIS A 7 -4.86 -4.48 -6.63
N ASP A 8 -5.77 -3.86 -7.36
CA ASP A 8 -6.28 -4.43 -8.62
C ASP A 8 -5.23 -4.40 -9.73
N THR A 9 -4.41 -3.34 -9.78
CA THR A 9 -3.46 -3.09 -10.88
C THR A 9 -2.01 -3.45 -10.57
N ALA A 10 -1.63 -3.62 -9.30
CA ALA A 10 -0.24 -3.84 -8.93
C ALA A 10 0.03 -5.32 -8.70
N THR A 11 1.05 -5.82 -9.37
CA THR A 11 1.50 -7.20 -9.25
C THR A 11 2.87 -7.27 -8.61
N CYS A 12 3.13 -8.38 -7.93
CA CYS A 12 4.40 -8.63 -7.30
C CYS A 12 5.45 -8.82 -8.40
N PRO A 13 6.56 -8.06 -8.40
CA PRO A 13 7.61 -8.20 -9.40
C PRO A 13 8.33 -9.56 -9.33
N ASP A 14 8.17 -10.29 -8.22
CA ASP A 14 8.83 -11.57 -7.98
C ASP A 14 8.05 -12.77 -8.55
N CYS A 15 6.73 -12.81 -8.33
CA CYS A 15 5.88 -13.94 -8.71
C CYS A 15 4.69 -13.58 -9.62
N GLY A 16 4.46 -12.30 -9.91
CA GLY A 16 3.37 -11.82 -10.75
C GLY A 16 1.98 -11.84 -10.09
N ALA A 17 1.85 -12.30 -8.86
CA ALA A 17 0.59 -12.31 -8.13
C ALA A 17 0.12 -10.90 -7.75
N SER A 18 -1.17 -10.72 -7.48
CA SER A 18 -1.69 -9.42 -7.03
C SER A 18 -1.05 -8.99 -5.70
N LEU A 19 -0.65 -7.73 -5.61
CA LEU A 19 -0.20 -7.14 -4.36
C LEU A 19 -1.40 -6.77 -3.48
N VAL A 20 -1.19 -6.82 -2.18
CA VAL A 20 -2.06 -6.20 -1.19
C VAL A 20 -1.32 -5.04 -0.55
N TYR A 21 -2.05 -3.97 -0.22
CA TYR A 21 -1.52 -2.83 0.51
C TYR A 21 -2.23 -2.67 1.84
N GLY A 22 -1.48 -2.30 2.87
CA GLY A 22 -1.98 -2.04 4.21
C GLY A 22 -1.59 -0.64 4.66
N THR A 23 -2.54 0.07 5.25
CA THR A 23 -2.30 1.38 5.85
C THR A 23 -2.34 1.28 7.37
N LYS A 24 -1.34 1.88 8.01
CA LYS A 24 -1.22 1.94 9.47
C LYS A 24 -1.20 3.39 9.93
N GLU A 25 -2.19 3.78 10.70
CA GLU A 25 -2.20 5.07 11.38
C GLU A 25 -1.12 5.11 12.46
N GLU A 26 -0.30 6.16 12.45
CA GLU A 26 0.65 6.49 13.50
C GLU A 26 0.38 7.94 13.94
N ALA A 27 1.04 8.39 15.02
CA ALA A 27 0.73 9.66 15.70
C ALA A 27 0.71 10.92 14.81
N SER A 28 1.40 10.95 13.68
CA SER A 28 1.41 12.11 12.76
C SER A 28 1.44 11.71 11.29
N SER A 29 1.26 10.43 10.98
CA SER A 29 1.38 9.93 9.61
C SER A 29 0.75 8.57 9.45
N TRP A 30 0.31 8.28 8.24
CA TRP A 30 -0.05 6.95 7.81
C TRP A 30 1.13 6.27 7.13
N LYS A 31 1.49 5.07 7.57
CA LYS A 31 2.47 4.23 6.87
C LYS A 31 1.75 3.33 5.89
N VAL A 32 2.28 3.24 4.68
CA VAL A 32 1.76 2.40 3.60
C VAL A 32 2.76 1.28 3.34
N TYR A 33 2.26 0.06 3.42
CA TYR A 33 3.03 -1.17 3.22
C TYR A 33 2.39 -1.99 2.12
N TYR A 34 3.21 -2.68 1.35
CA TYR A 34 2.79 -3.64 0.33
C TYR A 34 3.32 -5.01 0.68
N GLU A 35 2.51 -6.02 0.41
CA GLU A 35 2.87 -7.42 0.58
C GLU A 35 2.33 -8.22 -0.62
N CYS A 36 3.06 -9.27 -0.99
CA CYS A 36 2.56 -10.23 -1.95
C CYS A 36 1.47 -11.12 -1.33
N ASN A 37 0.29 -11.12 -1.94
CA ASN A 37 -0.83 -11.95 -1.49
C ASN A 37 -0.54 -13.46 -1.58
N ASP A 38 0.31 -13.87 -2.52
CA ASP A 38 0.68 -15.28 -2.72
C ASP A 38 1.80 -15.76 -1.78
N ARG A 39 2.24 -14.90 -0.83
CA ARG A 39 3.29 -15.18 0.15
C ARG A 39 4.62 -15.67 -0.46
N CYS A 40 4.99 -15.13 -1.62
CA CYS A 40 6.37 -15.32 -2.12
C CYS A 40 7.43 -14.71 -1.19
N GLY A 41 7.02 -13.96 -0.16
CA GLY A 41 7.90 -13.30 0.81
C GLY A 41 8.26 -11.88 0.44
N TRP A 42 7.71 -11.35 -0.66
CA TRP A 42 7.91 -9.95 -1.04
C TRP A 42 7.04 -9.04 -0.18
N GLU A 43 7.69 -8.18 0.60
CA GLU A 43 7.10 -7.09 1.35
C GLU A 43 7.93 -5.82 1.18
N GLN A 44 7.28 -4.66 1.03
CA GLN A 44 7.96 -3.38 0.92
C GLN A 44 7.15 -2.26 1.55
N MET A 45 7.83 -1.36 2.28
CA MET A 45 7.25 -0.08 2.65
C MET A 45 7.28 0.86 1.44
N ALA A 46 6.13 1.18 0.86
CA ALA A 46 6.04 2.12 -0.26
C ALA A 46 6.26 3.57 0.20
N GLY A 47 5.82 3.91 1.42
CA GLY A 47 6.04 5.25 1.96
C GLY A 47 5.21 5.56 3.19
N ARG A 48 5.22 6.85 3.53
CA ARG A 48 4.38 7.43 4.58
C ARG A 48 3.69 8.68 4.05
N VAL A 49 2.46 8.88 4.47
CA VAL A 49 1.64 10.07 4.14
C VAL A 49 1.41 10.84 5.44
N SER A 50 1.62 12.15 5.43
CA SER A 50 1.40 12.96 6.63
C SER A 50 -0.08 12.99 6.99
N LEU A 51 -0.43 12.95 8.28
CA LEU A 51 -1.82 13.16 8.72
C LEU A 51 -2.33 14.56 8.35
N ALA A 52 -1.43 15.54 8.20
CA ALA A 52 -1.81 16.88 7.75
C ALA A 52 -2.22 16.93 6.27
N GLU A 53 -1.89 15.90 5.48
CA GLU A 53 -2.30 15.77 4.07
C GLU A 53 -3.57 14.93 3.91
N ILE A 54 -4.13 14.40 4.99
CA ILE A 54 -5.27 13.47 4.99
C ILE A 54 -6.35 14.06 5.90
N GLU A 55 -7.43 14.58 5.31
CA GLU A 55 -8.59 15.05 6.06
C GLU A 55 -9.54 13.90 6.39
N HIS A 56 -9.61 12.90 5.50
CA HIS A 56 -10.49 11.74 5.62
C HIS A 56 -9.77 10.41 5.36
N ARG A 57 -10.21 9.35 6.06
CA ARG A 57 -9.61 8.00 5.95
C ARG A 57 -9.73 7.39 4.54
N ASP A 58 -10.68 7.84 3.73
CA ASP A 58 -10.79 7.39 2.35
C ASP A 58 -9.67 7.93 1.45
N GLU A 59 -9.13 9.12 1.76
CA GLU A 59 -8.02 9.73 1.02
C GLU A 59 -6.71 8.94 1.19
N ILE A 60 -6.47 8.35 2.37
CA ILE A 60 -5.28 7.53 2.56
C ILE A 60 -5.35 6.24 1.72
N ASP A 61 -6.56 5.74 1.47
CA ASP A 61 -6.76 4.56 0.62
C ASP A 61 -6.44 4.86 -0.85
N GLU A 62 -6.88 6.04 -1.32
CA GLU A 62 -6.56 6.52 -2.66
C GLU A 62 -5.07 6.79 -2.82
N ARG A 63 -4.47 7.53 -1.88
CA ARG A 63 -3.02 7.79 -1.87
C ARG A 63 -2.20 6.52 -1.79
N ALA A 64 -2.62 5.55 -0.98
CA ALA A 64 -1.98 4.25 -0.94
C ALA A 64 -2.04 3.62 -2.33
N ARG A 65 -3.22 3.50 -2.94
CA ARG A 65 -3.38 2.95 -4.30
C ARG A 65 -2.46 3.62 -5.34
N GLU A 66 -2.40 4.94 -5.37
CA GLU A 66 -1.50 5.67 -6.28
C GLU A 66 -0.01 5.34 -6.05
N MET A 67 0.40 5.11 -4.80
CA MET A 67 1.77 4.65 -4.52
C MET A 67 2.05 3.24 -5.04
N GLY A 68 1.03 2.38 -5.09
CA GLY A 68 1.12 1.01 -5.62
C GLY A 68 1.23 0.96 -7.14
N GLU A 69 0.63 1.92 -7.84
CA GLU A 69 0.80 2.06 -9.29
C GLU A 69 2.26 2.34 -9.68
N ARG A 70 3.05 2.95 -8.78
CA ARG A 70 4.50 3.12 -9.00
C ARG A 70 5.29 1.83 -8.81
N LEU A 71 4.76 0.89 -8.04
CA LEU A 71 5.34 -0.45 -7.83
C LEU A 71 4.92 -1.41 -8.95
N ALA A 72 3.76 -1.17 -9.56
CA ALA A 72 3.35 -1.74 -10.83
C ALA A 72 4.19 -1.11 -11.96
N GLY A 73 5.49 -1.42 -11.98
CA GLY A 73 6.36 -1.02 -13.08
C GLY A 73 5.88 -1.61 -14.42
N PRO A 74 6.16 -0.93 -15.55
CA PRO A 74 5.61 -1.18 -16.89
C PRO A 74 5.90 -2.58 -17.47
#